data_AF-A0A9E2TK91-F1
#
_entry.id   AF-A0A9E2TK91-F1
#
_cell.length_a   1.000
_cell.length_b   1.000
_cell.length_c   1.000
_cell.angle_alpha   90.00
_cell.angle_beta   90.00
_cell.angle_gamma   90.00
#
_symmetry.space_group_name_H-M   'P 1'
#
loop_
_entity.id
_entity.type
_entity.pdbx_description
1 polymer ?
#
loop_
_entity_poly.entity_id
_entity_poly.type
_entity_poly.pdbx_seq_one_letter_code
_entity_poly.pdbx_strand_id
1 'polypeptide(L)'
;MVPDVRWSDGALKRMERAPIFLRGMVRRLAEKKARELGYGEITEEILEQFKGQMMGNMGGESGMAAAADQMAKGQLPWTAAAKERLEAVPEFMRGMIRQIAEEIAREGGHMEVNVDLFDRVEAMGEVRERQLPSLEWTEGALALLQEKIKASPPIAMEFVGDMIKCDTEEAAREQGLSRIDEVTVQQLWAAPQERIPWSDEAWKRLQTSPDFVRSGIRKAAERRARKLGLAEVDSEHLTTFRNQAMMKAVKRIRSFGYKDLTFDAFDTAMEKTKRLQGNAQAEKRLQEIRSHFSDPNTKKPEGGTLGAELMGRFRKFLKGEETL
;
A
#
# COMPACT_ATOMS: atom_id res chain seq x y z
N MET A 1 31.17 2.03 10.37
CA MET A 1 30.95 1.47 11.73
C MET A 1 29.60 1.96 12.18
N VAL A 2 28.61 1.06 12.32
CA VAL A 2 27.32 1.43 12.90
C VAL A 2 27.55 1.65 14.40
N PRO A 3 27.16 2.79 14.99
CA PRO A 3 27.37 3.03 16.41
C PRO A 3 26.63 1.98 17.23
N ASP A 4 27.36 1.35 18.15
CA ASP A 4 26.80 0.35 19.06
C ASP A 4 25.89 1.06 20.06
N VAL A 5 24.63 0.63 20.17
CA VAL A 5 23.64 1.28 21.03
C VAL A 5 23.89 0.81 22.46
N ARG A 6 24.19 1.75 23.36
CA ARG A 6 24.44 1.43 24.76
C ARG A 6 23.13 1.13 25.48
N TRP A 7 23.18 0.28 26.50
CA TRP A 7 22.04 0.00 27.36
C TRP A 7 22.37 0.43 28.77
N SER A 8 21.46 1.18 29.39
CA SER A 8 21.55 1.45 30.82
C SER A 8 21.31 0.18 31.64
N ASP A 9 21.90 0.10 32.83
CA ASP A 9 21.69 -1.02 33.77
C ASP A 9 20.21 -1.22 34.12
N GLY A 10 19.47 -0.11 34.22
CA GLY A 10 18.04 -0.09 34.45
C GLY A 10 17.23 -0.74 33.32
N ALA A 11 17.55 -0.39 32.07
CA ALA A 11 16.91 -0.98 30.90
C ALA A 11 17.20 -2.48 30.78
N LEU A 12 18.43 -2.92 31.08
CA LEU A 12 18.80 -4.34 31.11
C LEU A 12 17.99 -5.12 32.14
N LYS A 13 17.90 -4.63 33.38
CA LYS A 13 17.09 -5.25 34.45
C LYS A 13 15.61 -5.33 34.08
N ARG A 14 15.08 -4.33 33.38
CA ARG A 14 13.68 -4.32 32.93
C ARG A 14 13.45 -5.32 31.80
N MET A 15 14.41 -5.46 30.88
CA MET A 15 14.39 -6.48 29.83
C MET A 15 14.45 -7.90 30.39
N GLU A 16 15.16 -8.13 31.49
CA GLU A 16 15.21 -9.44 32.17
C GLU A 16 13.85 -9.88 32.73
N ARG A 17 12.93 -8.94 33.00
CA ARG A 17 11.55 -9.28 33.41
C ARG A 17 10.72 -9.86 32.27
N ALA A 18 11.13 -9.68 31.02
CA ALA A 18 10.48 -10.30 29.88
C ALA A 18 10.81 -11.81 29.82
N PRO A 19 9.88 -12.65 29.33
CA PRO A 19 10.14 -14.05 29.06
C PRO A 19 11.40 -14.26 28.22
N ILE A 20 12.21 -15.27 28.55
CA ILE A 20 13.55 -15.51 27.97
C ILE A 20 13.52 -15.52 26.44
N PHE A 21 12.51 -16.15 25.84
CA PHE A 21 12.36 -16.27 24.38
C PHE A 21 12.07 -14.92 23.68
N LEU A 22 11.54 -13.92 24.39
CA LEU A 22 11.30 -12.57 23.84
C LEU A 22 12.51 -11.65 23.98
N ARG A 23 13.41 -11.89 24.95
CA ARG A 23 14.51 -10.96 25.26
C ARG A 23 15.40 -10.65 24.07
N GLY A 24 15.78 -11.67 23.30
CA GLY A 24 16.61 -11.49 22.09
C GLY A 24 15.91 -10.68 21.00
N MET A 25 14.61 -10.91 20.82
CA MET A 25 13.78 -10.17 19.87
C MET A 25 13.61 -8.71 20.29
N VAL A 26 13.22 -8.48 21.55
CA VAL A 26 13.02 -7.15 22.15
C VAL A 26 14.31 -6.33 22.09
N ARG A 27 15.46 -6.93 22.45
CA ARG A 27 16.76 -6.28 22.35
C ARG A 27 17.03 -5.77 20.93
N ARG A 28 16.94 -6.65 19.93
CA ARG A 28 17.19 -6.31 18.53
C ARG A 28 16.24 -5.20 18.04
N LEU A 29 14.98 -5.25 18.45
CA LEU A 29 13.96 -4.29 18.05
C LEU A 29 14.19 -2.91 18.67
N ALA A 30 14.51 -2.89 19.96
CA ALA A 30 14.85 -1.68 20.69
C ALA A 30 16.11 -1.03 20.12
N GLU A 31 17.14 -1.81 19.81
CA GLU A 31 18.37 -1.31 19.18
C GLU A 31 18.13 -0.78 17.76
N LYS A 32 17.31 -1.47 16.94
CA LYS A 32 16.92 -1.00 15.60
C LYS A 32 16.23 0.37 15.71
N LYS A 33 15.25 0.48 16.60
CA LYS A 33 14.45 1.70 16.78
C LYS A 33 15.25 2.84 17.41
N ALA A 34 16.17 2.51 18.33
CA ALA A 34 17.12 3.47 18.88
C ALA A 34 18.00 4.06 17.77
N ARG A 35 18.50 3.23 16.84
CA ARG A 35 19.26 3.70 15.67
C ARG A 35 18.43 4.58 14.74
N GLU A 36 17.19 4.20 14.46
CA GLU A 36 16.27 4.99 13.61
C GLU A 36 15.94 6.36 14.20
N LEU A 37 15.73 6.43 15.51
CA LEU A 37 15.40 7.67 16.22
C LEU A 37 16.64 8.46 16.67
N GLY A 38 17.86 7.98 16.38
CA GLY A 38 19.11 8.64 16.73
C GLY A 38 19.51 8.56 18.21
N TYR A 39 18.92 7.64 18.97
CA TYR A 39 19.32 7.39 20.36
C TYR A 39 20.62 6.60 20.43
N GLY A 40 21.64 7.17 21.10
CA GLY A 40 22.92 6.49 21.38
C GLY A 40 22.88 5.54 22.58
N GLU A 41 21.86 5.66 23.43
CA GLU A 41 21.67 4.83 24.63
C GLU A 41 20.18 4.55 24.87
N ILE A 42 19.85 3.31 25.26
CA ILE A 42 18.51 2.88 25.67
C ILE A 42 18.41 2.96 27.20
N THR A 43 17.65 3.95 27.68
CA THR A 43 17.31 4.11 29.11
C THR A 43 16.03 3.37 29.48
N GLU A 44 15.69 3.33 30.78
CA GLU A 44 14.43 2.75 31.26
C GLU A 44 13.20 3.43 30.66
N GLU A 45 13.25 4.75 30.50
CA GLU A 45 12.19 5.58 29.94
C GLU A 45 12.01 5.31 28.45
N ILE A 46 13.11 5.23 27.70
CA ILE A 46 13.11 4.90 26.27
C ILE A 46 12.56 3.49 26.06
N LEU A 47 12.97 2.54 26.91
CA LEU A 47 12.47 1.17 26.85
C LEU A 47 10.98 1.07 27.18
N GLU A 48 10.48 1.85 28.15
CA GLU A 48 9.04 1.90 28.47
C GLU A 48 8.23 2.55 27.34
N GLN A 49 8.74 3.62 26.73
CA GLN A 49 8.15 4.23 25.54
C GLN A 49 8.07 3.24 24.39
N PHE A 50 9.15 2.48 24.16
CA PHE A 50 9.17 1.43 23.15
C PHE A 50 8.21 0.31 23.48
N LYS A 51 8.12 -0.13 24.73
CA LYS A 51 7.18 -1.17 25.16
C LYS A 51 5.74 -0.79 24.84
N GLY A 52 5.31 0.44 25.17
CA GLY A 52 3.96 0.91 24.84
C GLY A 52 3.65 0.88 23.34
N GLN A 53 4.64 1.24 22.51
CA GLN A 53 4.49 1.20 21.06
C GLN A 53 4.61 -0.21 20.46
N MET A 54 5.46 -1.08 21.01
CA MET A 54 5.76 -2.42 20.47
C MET A 54 4.74 -3.48 20.90
N MET A 55 4.23 -3.39 22.13
CA MET A 55 3.36 -4.41 22.75
C MET A 55 1.89 -3.99 22.82
N GLY A 56 1.56 -2.71 22.57
CA GLY A 56 0.24 -2.19 22.89
C GLY A 56 -0.16 -2.45 24.35
N ASN A 57 -1.45 -2.35 24.64
CA ASN A 57 -2.01 -2.81 25.90
C ASN A 57 -2.31 -4.31 25.79
N MET A 58 -1.26 -5.14 25.80
CA MET A 58 -1.35 -6.61 25.78
C MET A 58 -2.43 -7.08 26.76
N GLY A 59 -3.49 -7.70 26.23
CA GLY A 59 -4.66 -8.08 27.00
C GLY A 59 -4.36 -9.21 27.98
N GLY A 60 -4.10 -8.89 29.24
CA GLY A 60 -4.06 -9.80 30.39
C GLY A 60 -3.04 -10.96 30.32
N GLU A 61 -2.86 -11.68 31.43
CA GLU A 61 -1.91 -12.81 31.52
C GLU A 61 -2.26 -13.98 30.60
N SER A 62 -3.55 -14.23 30.32
CA SER A 62 -4.01 -15.30 29.42
C SER A 62 -3.76 -14.98 27.93
N GLY A 63 -3.82 -13.70 27.55
CA GLY A 63 -3.47 -13.25 26.20
C GLY A 63 -1.97 -13.38 25.91
N MET A 64 -1.12 -13.15 26.92
CA MET A 64 0.34 -13.29 26.83
C MET A 64 0.78 -14.74 26.55
N ALA A 65 0.15 -15.74 27.15
CA ALA A 65 0.50 -17.15 26.91
C ALA A 65 0.14 -17.61 25.49
N ALA A 66 -1.06 -17.27 25.01
CA ALA A 66 -1.48 -17.58 23.64
C ALA A 66 -0.66 -16.79 22.59
N ALA A 67 -0.27 -15.56 22.92
CA ALA A 67 0.62 -14.75 22.09
C ALA A 67 2.03 -15.34 22.03
N ALA A 68 2.55 -15.85 23.15
CA ALA A 68 3.84 -16.53 23.22
C ALA A 68 3.91 -17.76 22.31
N ASP A 69 2.87 -18.60 22.30
CA ASP A 69 2.80 -19.77 21.43
C ASP A 69 2.76 -19.40 19.94
N GLN A 70 2.06 -18.32 19.58
CA GLN A 70 2.02 -17.81 18.20
C GLN A 70 3.38 -17.24 17.78
N MET A 71 4.01 -16.45 18.65
CA MET A 71 5.35 -15.90 18.42
C MET A 71 6.41 -17.01 18.29
N ALA A 72 6.30 -18.09 19.09
CA ALA A 72 7.16 -19.27 18.98
C ALA A 72 7.00 -20.00 17.63
N LYS A 73 5.81 -19.93 17.04
CA LYS A 73 5.52 -20.44 15.68
C LYS A 73 5.87 -19.43 14.57
N GLY A 74 6.50 -18.30 14.90
CA GLY A 74 6.84 -17.23 13.95
C GLY A 74 5.63 -16.44 13.45
N GLN A 75 4.46 -16.59 14.08
CA GLN A 75 3.25 -15.85 13.77
C GLN A 75 3.14 -14.62 14.65
N LEU A 76 2.61 -13.54 14.08
CA LEU A 76 2.40 -12.32 14.83
C LEU A 76 1.06 -12.41 15.56
N PRO A 77 1.00 -12.28 16.89
CA PRO A 77 -0.24 -12.32 17.64
C PRO A 77 -1.14 -11.13 17.32
N TRP A 78 -2.45 -11.33 17.48
CA TRP A 78 -3.48 -10.31 17.27
C TRP A 78 -4.32 -10.14 18.53
N THR A 79 -4.57 -8.90 18.91
CA THR A 79 -5.50 -8.58 20.00
C THR A 79 -6.94 -8.98 19.63
N ALA A 80 -7.78 -9.23 20.64
CA ALA A 80 -9.19 -9.56 20.42
C ALA A 80 -9.93 -8.45 19.63
N ALA A 81 -9.69 -7.18 19.98
CA ALA A 81 -10.26 -6.04 19.30
C ALA A 81 -9.84 -5.96 17.81
N ALA A 82 -8.56 -6.17 17.50
CA ALA A 82 -8.09 -6.18 16.12
C ALA A 82 -8.67 -7.35 15.31
N LYS A 83 -8.82 -8.53 15.92
CA LYS A 83 -9.49 -9.69 15.28
C LYS A 83 -10.94 -9.38 14.97
N GLU A 84 -11.69 -8.82 15.91
CA GLU A 84 -13.10 -8.45 15.71
C GLU A 84 -13.27 -7.45 14.55
N ARG A 85 -12.37 -6.45 14.46
CA ARG A 85 -12.34 -5.52 13.33
C ARG A 85 -12.04 -6.20 12.01
N LEU A 86 -11.11 -7.16 11.99
CA LEU A 86 -10.82 -7.95 10.81
C LEU A 86 -12.01 -8.81 10.38
N GLU A 87 -12.76 -9.41 11.31
CA GLU A 87 -13.94 -10.22 11.00
C GLU A 87 -15.09 -9.38 10.40
N ALA A 88 -15.17 -8.09 10.72
CA ALA A 88 -16.11 -7.16 10.09
C ALA A 88 -15.78 -6.84 8.62
N VAL A 89 -14.58 -7.20 8.15
CA VAL A 89 -14.20 -7.11 6.74
C VAL A 89 -14.78 -8.32 5.98
N PRO A 90 -15.27 -8.14 4.75
CA PRO A 90 -15.59 -9.24 3.83
C PRO A 90 -14.51 -10.33 3.77
N GLU A 91 -14.91 -11.61 3.82
CA GLU A 91 -14.00 -12.75 4.03
C GLU A 91 -12.83 -12.78 3.05
N PHE A 92 -13.12 -12.59 1.75
CA PHE A 92 -12.11 -12.61 0.70
C PHE A 92 -11.00 -11.56 0.87
N MET A 93 -11.26 -10.48 1.60
CA MET A 93 -10.26 -9.43 1.88
C MET A 93 -9.51 -9.68 3.20
N ARG A 94 -10.02 -10.51 4.11
CA ARG A 94 -9.44 -10.71 5.45
C ARG A 94 -8.00 -11.20 5.38
N GLY A 95 -7.70 -12.21 4.55
CA GLY A 95 -6.36 -12.76 4.42
C GLY A 95 -5.34 -11.71 3.95
N MET A 96 -5.75 -10.87 2.99
CA MET A 96 -4.93 -9.78 2.47
C MET A 96 -4.70 -8.68 3.51
N ILE A 97 -5.76 -8.20 4.17
CA ILE A 97 -5.63 -7.15 5.20
C ILE A 97 -4.81 -7.67 6.39
N ARG A 98 -4.99 -8.94 6.77
CA ARG A 98 -4.17 -9.60 7.77
C ARG A 98 -2.70 -9.53 7.41
N GLN A 99 -2.33 -9.95 6.21
CA GLN A 99 -0.94 -9.92 5.78
C GLN A 99 -0.39 -8.47 5.73
N ILE A 100 -1.15 -7.49 5.25
CA ILE A 100 -0.74 -6.06 5.28
C ILE A 100 -0.46 -5.60 6.71
N ALA A 101 -1.36 -5.92 7.65
CA ALA A 101 -1.21 -5.52 9.04
C ALA A 101 0.01 -6.20 9.69
N GLU A 102 0.24 -7.47 9.42
CA GLU A 102 1.40 -8.18 9.93
C GLU A 102 2.72 -7.71 9.31
N GLU A 103 2.75 -7.36 8.02
CA GLU A 103 3.92 -6.76 7.37
C GLU A 103 4.27 -5.42 8.02
N ILE A 104 3.29 -4.53 8.19
CA ILE A 104 3.48 -3.22 8.83
C ILE A 104 3.93 -3.38 10.28
N ALA A 105 3.35 -4.36 10.97
CA ALA A 105 3.77 -4.68 12.32
C ALA A 105 5.22 -5.17 12.37
N ARG A 106 5.63 -6.10 11.49
CA ARG A 106 7.03 -6.56 11.44
C ARG A 106 8.00 -5.44 11.07
N GLU A 107 7.67 -4.63 10.08
CA GLU A 107 8.50 -3.50 9.62
C GLU A 107 8.67 -2.45 10.73
N GLY A 108 7.57 -2.05 11.36
CA GLY A 108 7.54 -1.08 12.46
C GLY A 108 8.00 -1.63 13.82
N GLY A 109 8.39 -2.91 13.86
CA GLY A 109 8.83 -3.59 15.08
C GLY A 109 7.76 -3.68 16.15
N HIS A 110 6.52 -3.92 15.75
CA HIS A 110 5.43 -4.31 16.63
C HIS A 110 5.47 -5.83 16.84
N MET A 111 5.22 -6.27 18.08
CA MET A 111 5.18 -7.68 18.44
C MET A 111 3.77 -8.27 18.37
N GLU A 112 2.77 -7.43 18.13
CA GLU A 112 1.39 -7.83 17.89
C GLU A 112 0.68 -6.87 16.93
N VAL A 113 -0.41 -7.34 16.32
CA VAL A 113 -1.40 -6.49 15.68
C VAL A 113 -2.46 -6.09 16.71
N ASN A 114 -2.29 -4.90 17.26
CA ASN A 114 -3.27 -4.27 18.15
C ASN A 114 -4.26 -3.39 17.37
N VAL A 115 -5.29 -2.93 18.08
CA VAL A 115 -6.35 -2.10 17.48
C VAL A 115 -5.79 -0.79 16.90
N ASP A 116 -4.85 -0.13 17.57
CA ASP A 116 -4.24 1.12 17.09
C ASP A 116 -3.42 0.92 15.81
N LEU A 117 -2.68 -0.19 15.71
CA LEU A 117 -1.97 -0.58 14.50
C LEU A 117 -2.96 -0.87 13.38
N PHE A 118 -4.03 -1.62 13.68
CA PHE A 118 -5.06 -1.94 12.70
C PHE A 118 -5.79 -0.69 12.20
N ASP A 119 -6.09 0.27 13.08
CA ASP A 119 -6.66 1.56 12.73
C ASP A 119 -5.74 2.33 11.78
N ARG A 120 -4.41 2.33 12.02
CA ARG A 120 -3.43 2.91 11.08
C ARG A 120 -3.42 2.20 9.73
N VAL A 121 -3.63 0.88 9.72
CA VAL A 121 -3.75 0.10 8.47
C VAL A 121 -4.99 0.51 7.69
N GLU A 122 -6.15 0.61 8.35
CA GLU A 122 -7.39 1.10 7.74
C GLU A 122 -7.22 2.55 7.24
N ALA A 123 -6.54 3.41 8.01
CA ALA A 123 -6.24 4.79 7.68
C ALA A 123 -5.40 4.96 6.38
N MET A 124 -4.61 3.96 5.97
CA MET A 124 -3.89 4.03 4.69
C MET A 124 -4.83 4.10 3.48
N GLY A 125 -6.02 3.51 3.59
CA GLY A 125 -7.08 3.63 2.59
C GLY A 125 -7.75 5.01 2.59
N GLU A 126 -7.49 5.81 3.62
CA GLU A 126 -8.06 7.15 3.85
C GLU A 126 -7.17 8.28 3.36
N VAL A 127 -5.99 7.99 2.81
CA VAL A 127 -5.19 8.98 2.08
C VAL A 127 -5.98 9.41 0.84
N ARG A 128 -6.97 10.27 1.08
CA ARG A 128 -7.52 11.19 0.11
C ARG A 128 -6.31 11.93 -0.39
N GLU A 129 -5.97 11.73 -1.65
CA GLU A 129 -5.48 12.88 -2.41
C GLU A 129 -6.46 13.98 -2.06
N ARG A 130 -6.02 15.00 -1.30
CA ARG A 130 -6.87 16.15 -0.99
C ARG A 130 -7.51 16.50 -2.32
N GLN A 131 -8.82 16.35 -2.43
CA GLN A 131 -9.57 16.87 -3.57
C GLN A 131 -9.49 18.38 -3.41
N LEU A 132 -8.33 18.92 -3.79
CA LEU A 132 -8.11 20.33 -3.89
C LEU A 132 -9.08 20.81 -4.96
N PRO A 133 -9.73 21.96 -4.77
CA PRO A 133 -10.57 22.54 -5.79
C PRO A 133 -9.77 22.63 -7.09
N SER A 134 -10.40 22.24 -8.20
CA SER A 134 -9.82 22.36 -9.54
C SER A 134 -9.40 23.81 -9.73
N LEU A 135 -8.20 24.03 -10.28
CA LEU A 135 -7.77 25.38 -10.62
C LEU A 135 -8.61 25.90 -11.79
N GLU A 136 -8.68 27.22 -11.93
CA GLU A 136 -9.30 27.82 -13.11
C GLU A 136 -8.40 27.59 -14.33
N TRP A 137 -8.96 27.06 -15.43
CA TRP A 137 -8.27 26.89 -16.70
C TRP A 137 -8.82 27.89 -17.72
N THR A 138 -7.93 28.57 -18.45
CA THR A 138 -8.34 29.41 -19.58
C THR A 138 -8.84 28.55 -20.75
N GLU A 139 -9.64 29.16 -21.64
CA GLU A 139 -10.11 28.47 -22.85
C GLU A 139 -8.95 27.98 -23.73
N GLY A 140 -7.89 28.77 -23.89
CA GLY A 140 -6.73 28.33 -24.66
C GLY A 140 -5.91 27.25 -23.96
N ALA A 141 -5.81 27.25 -22.62
CA ALA A 141 -5.19 26.16 -21.88
C ALA A 141 -5.96 24.84 -22.07
N LEU A 142 -7.29 24.89 -22.07
CA LEU A 142 -8.14 23.73 -22.39
C LEU A 142 -7.98 23.29 -23.84
N ALA A 143 -7.85 24.22 -24.79
CA ALA A 143 -7.59 23.89 -26.19
C ALA A 143 -6.24 23.16 -26.36
N LEU A 144 -5.18 23.62 -25.69
CA LEU A 144 -3.88 22.93 -25.68
C LEU A 144 -3.96 21.53 -25.06
N LEU A 145 -4.76 21.35 -24.02
CA LEU A 145 -5.03 20.02 -23.44
C LEU A 145 -5.72 19.12 -24.45
N GLN A 146 -6.76 19.61 -25.14
CA GLN A 146 -7.44 18.86 -26.19
C GLN A 146 -6.47 18.47 -27.32
N GLU A 147 -5.65 19.40 -27.81
CA GLU A 147 -4.62 19.10 -28.81
C GLU A 147 -3.65 18.01 -28.34
N LYS A 148 -3.18 18.08 -27.08
CA LYS A 148 -2.24 17.10 -26.51
C LYS A 148 -2.84 15.70 -26.43
N ILE A 149 -4.14 15.59 -26.14
CA ILE A 149 -4.81 14.29 -26.02
C ILE A 149 -5.36 13.74 -27.34
N LYS A 150 -5.36 14.51 -28.44
CA LYS A 150 -5.85 14.03 -29.75
C LYS A 150 -5.14 12.77 -30.25
N ALA A 151 -3.86 12.61 -29.92
CA ALA A 151 -3.10 11.41 -30.28
C ALA A 151 -3.44 10.19 -29.39
N SER A 152 -4.21 10.39 -28.31
CA SER A 152 -4.67 9.31 -27.45
C SER A 152 -5.86 8.60 -28.09
N PRO A 153 -6.01 7.28 -27.89
CA PRO A 153 -7.20 6.56 -28.34
C PRO A 153 -8.48 7.22 -27.80
N PRO A 154 -9.56 7.34 -28.59
CA PRO A 154 -10.79 8.02 -28.17
C PRO A 154 -11.33 7.58 -26.81
N ILE A 155 -11.25 6.29 -26.54
CA ILE A 155 -11.67 5.64 -25.29
C ILE A 155 -10.87 6.05 -24.04
N ALA A 156 -9.69 6.64 -24.23
CA ALA A 156 -8.79 7.05 -23.16
C ALA A 156 -8.63 8.57 -23.11
N MET A 157 -9.21 9.33 -24.04
CA MET A 157 -9.04 10.79 -24.10
C MET A 157 -9.51 11.47 -22.81
N GLU A 158 -10.68 11.11 -22.27
CA GLU A 158 -11.17 11.66 -21.00
C GLU A 158 -10.23 11.30 -19.84
N PHE A 159 -9.82 10.04 -19.72
CA PHE A 159 -8.91 9.59 -18.67
C PHE A 159 -7.54 10.27 -18.75
N VAL A 160 -6.95 10.34 -19.95
CA VAL A 160 -5.66 10.97 -20.19
C VAL A 160 -5.79 12.48 -19.99
N GLY A 161 -6.90 13.08 -20.38
CA GLY A 161 -7.24 14.48 -20.15
C GLY A 161 -7.30 14.81 -18.66
N ASP A 162 -8.10 14.08 -17.89
CA ASP A 162 -8.19 14.24 -16.43
C ASP A 162 -6.85 14.02 -15.75
N MET A 163 -6.09 13.01 -16.19
CA MET A 163 -4.76 12.73 -15.65
C MET A 163 -3.80 13.89 -15.91
N ILE A 164 -3.71 14.38 -17.14
CA ILE A 164 -2.83 15.51 -17.49
C ILE A 164 -3.32 16.77 -16.79
N LYS A 165 -4.63 16.99 -16.67
CA LYS A 165 -5.21 18.12 -15.95
C LYS A 165 -4.79 18.09 -14.48
N CYS A 166 -5.00 16.97 -13.79
CA CYS A 166 -4.58 16.78 -12.40
C CYS A 166 -3.08 16.99 -12.22
N ASP A 167 -2.24 16.35 -13.06
CA ASP A 167 -0.78 16.47 -13.00
C ASP A 167 -0.34 17.94 -13.23
N THR A 168 -1.02 18.67 -14.14
CA THR A 168 -0.72 20.09 -14.44
C THR A 168 -1.14 21.01 -13.28
N GLU A 169 -2.33 20.81 -12.71
CA GLU A 169 -2.77 21.59 -11.55
C GLU A 169 -1.91 21.32 -10.30
N GLU A 170 -1.40 20.10 -10.14
CA GLU A 170 -0.47 19.78 -9.05
C GLU A 170 0.84 20.56 -9.21
N ALA A 171 1.47 20.48 -10.38
CA ALA A 171 2.70 21.21 -10.68
C ALA A 171 2.52 22.74 -10.58
N ALA A 172 1.37 23.26 -10.99
CA ALA A 172 1.04 24.67 -10.84
C ALA A 172 0.94 25.08 -9.36
N ARG A 173 0.29 24.27 -8.51
CA ARG A 173 0.21 24.54 -7.06
C ARG A 173 1.56 24.50 -6.38
N GLU A 174 2.46 23.61 -6.80
CA GLU A 174 3.85 23.56 -6.31
C GLU A 174 4.62 24.86 -6.62
N GLN A 175 4.28 25.54 -7.72
CA GLN A 175 4.81 26.86 -8.08
C GLN A 175 3.99 28.03 -7.51
N GLY A 176 2.99 27.76 -6.66
CA GLY A 176 2.13 28.79 -6.06
C GLY A 176 1.11 29.41 -7.03
N LEU A 177 0.87 28.79 -8.20
CA LEU A 177 -0.07 29.28 -9.20
C LEU A 177 -1.50 28.84 -8.85
N SER A 178 -2.44 29.77 -9.03
CA SER A 178 -3.88 29.56 -8.76
C SER A 178 -4.73 29.48 -10.03
N ARG A 179 -4.13 29.70 -11.21
CA ARG A 179 -4.78 29.71 -12.52
C ARG A 179 -3.86 29.07 -13.55
N ILE A 180 -4.44 28.33 -14.48
CA ILE A 180 -3.76 27.64 -15.57
C ILE A 180 -4.08 28.36 -16.88
N ASP A 181 -3.11 29.12 -17.38
CA ASP A 181 -3.17 29.75 -18.70
C ASP A 181 -2.27 29.02 -19.71
N GLU A 182 -2.32 29.47 -20.96
CA GLU A 182 -1.61 28.91 -22.10
C GLU A 182 -0.11 28.87 -21.88
N VAL A 183 0.44 29.95 -21.30
CA VAL A 183 1.86 30.09 -21.01
C VAL A 183 2.28 29.10 -19.92
N THR A 184 1.49 29.02 -18.86
CA THR A 184 1.68 28.08 -17.74
C THR A 184 1.69 26.64 -18.24
N VAL A 185 0.69 26.26 -19.05
CA VAL A 185 0.62 24.91 -19.65
C VAL A 185 1.86 24.58 -20.47
N GLN A 186 2.28 25.50 -21.34
CA GLN A 186 3.45 25.29 -22.18
C GLN A 186 4.73 25.14 -21.35
N GLN A 187 4.92 25.99 -20.34
CA GLN A 187 6.08 25.92 -19.45
C GLN A 187 6.10 24.61 -18.65
N LEU A 188 4.98 24.25 -18.03
CA LEU A 188 4.86 23.03 -17.23
C LEU A 188 5.05 21.76 -18.06
N TRP A 189 4.59 21.74 -19.31
CA TRP A 189 4.74 20.58 -20.18
C TRP A 189 6.07 20.51 -20.92
N ALA A 190 6.76 21.64 -21.09
CA ALA A 190 8.12 21.69 -21.64
C ALA A 190 9.17 21.36 -20.57
N ALA A 191 8.85 21.51 -19.29
CA ALA A 191 9.75 21.18 -18.19
C ALA A 191 10.18 19.70 -18.27
N PRO A 192 11.49 19.40 -18.24
CA PRO A 192 11.97 18.03 -18.19
C PRO A 192 11.41 17.33 -16.95
N GLN A 193 10.72 16.22 -17.13
CA GLN A 193 10.25 15.44 -15.99
C GLN A 193 11.43 14.70 -15.37
N GLU A 194 11.73 15.01 -14.11
CA GLU A 194 12.82 14.37 -13.38
C GLU A 194 12.57 12.86 -13.32
N ARG A 195 13.51 12.08 -13.88
CA ARG A 195 13.42 10.62 -13.85
C ARG A 195 13.79 10.17 -12.46
N ILE A 196 12.85 9.55 -11.76
CA ILE A 196 13.15 8.91 -10.47
C ILE A 196 13.94 7.63 -10.75
N PRO A 197 15.19 7.51 -10.26
CA PRO A 197 15.96 6.29 -10.35
C PRO A 197 15.30 5.16 -9.54
N TRP A 198 15.58 3.92 -9.93
CA TRP A 198 15.10 2.73 -9.25
C TRP A 198 16.29 1.96 -8.72
N SER A 199 16.20 1.46 -7.49
CA SER A 199 17.16 0.47 -7.01
C SER A 199 17.08 -0.81 -7.85
N ASP A 200 18.19 -1.55 -7.93
CA ASP A 200 18.24 -2.83 -8.66
C ASP A 200 17.22 -3.83 -8.13
N GLU A 201 16.99 -3.85 -6.82
CA GLU A 201 16.04 -4.74 -6.17
C GLU A 201 14.59 -4.38 -6.55
N ALA A 202 14.22 -3.10 -6.48
CA ALA A 202 12.90 -2.62 -6.87
C ALA A 202 12.62 -2.89 -8.35
N TRP A 203 13.64 -2.70 -9.20
CA TRP A 203 13.53 -2.98 -10.63
C TRP A 203 13.29 -4.47 -10.89
N LYS A 204 14.06 -5.36 -10.25
CA LYS A 204 13.84 -6.82 -10.36
C LYS A 204 12.44 -7.22 -9.89
N ARG A 205 11.95 -6.65 -8.78
CA ARG A 205 10.58 -6.89 -8.29
C ARG A 205 9.51 -6.42 -9.28
N LEU A 206 9.70 -5.28 -9.94
CA LEU A 206 8.78 -4.84 -10.98
C LEU A 206 8.71 -5.83 -12.16
N GLN A 207 9.84 -6.46 -12.51
CA GLN A 207 9.89 -7.43 -13.62
C GLN A 207 9.11 -8.71 -13.34
N THR A 208 8.87 -9.08 -12.08
CA THR A 208 8.05 -10.25 -11.74
C THR A 208 6.55 -10.03 -12.00
N SER A 209 6.12 -8.77 -12.18
CA SER A 209 4.74 -8.43 -12.54
C SER A 209 4.44 -8.78 -14.00
N PRO A 210 3.21 -9.20 -14.34
CA PRO A 210 2.81 -9.46 -15.73
C PRO A 210 2.96 -8.24 -16.64
N ASP A 211 3.29 -8.48 -17.92
CA ASP A 211 3.55 -7.43 -18.93
C ASP A 211 2.44 -6.37 -19.01
N PHE A 212 1.18 -6.82 -19.00
CA PHE A 212 0.01 -5.97 -19.19
C PHE A 212 -0.23 -4.98 -18.03
N VAL A 213 0.30 -5.26 -16.83
CA VAL A 213 0.24 -4.33 -15.67
C VAL A 213 1.57 -3.64 -15.38
N ARG A 214 2.71 -4.21 -15.80
CA ARG A 214 4.05 -3.73 -15.44
C ARG A 214 4.27 -2.25 -15.76
N SER A 215 3.91 -1.83 -16.96
CA SER A 215 4.06 -0.42 -17.37
C SER A 215 3.20 0.53 -16.54
N GLY A 216 2.00 0.09 -16.14
CA GLY A 216 1.11 0.83 -15.26
C GLY A 216 1.66 0.96 -13.84
N ILE A 217 2.16 -0.14 -13.27
CA ILE A 217 2.79 -0.17 -11.94
C ILE A 217 3.98 0.77 -11.90
N ARG A 218 4.85 0.72 -12.92
CA ARG A 218 6.02 1.60 -13.04
C ARG A 218 5.63 3.07 -13.00
N LYS A 219 4.71 3.49 -13.87
CA LYS A 219 4.26 4.88 -13.95
C LYS A 219 3.60 5.35 -12.66
N ALA A 220 2.80 4.48 -12.02
CA ALA A 220 2.15 4.79 -10.75
C ALA A 220 3.17 4.97 -9.61
N ALA A 221 4.18 4.11 -9.53
CA ALA A 221 5.25 4.20 -8.55
C ALA A 221 6.11 5.45 -8.75
N GLU A 222 6.55 5.74 -9.98
CA GLU A 222 7.32 6.96 -10.30
C GLU A 222 6.53 8.24 -9.99
N ARG A 223 5.22 8.28 -10.31
CA ARG A 223 4.35 9.41 -9.93
C ARG A 223 4.27 9.57 -8.41
N ARG A 224 4.08 8.48 -7.68
CA ARG A 224 3.98 8.52 -6.22
C ARG A 224 5.30 8.96 -5.58
N ALA A 225 6.42 8.50 -6.12
CA ALA A 225 7.74 8.88 -5.65
C ALA A 225 8.01 10.38 -5.84
N ARG A 226 7.69 10.93 -7.02
CA ARG A 226 7.74 12.40 -7.26
C ARG A 226 6.90 13.17 -6.25
N LYS A 227 5.66 12.74 -6.02
CA LYS A 227 4.74 13.39 -5.07
C LYS A 227 5.25 13.37 -3.62
N LEU A 228 6.03 12.35 -3.26
CA LEU A 228 6.63 12.22 -1.93
C LEU A 228 8.02 12.86 -1.86
N GLY A 229 8.53 13.44 -2.95
CA GLY A 229 9.89 14.00 -3.01
C GLY A 229 10.98 12.95 -2.84
N LEU A 230 10.72 11.69 -3.20
CA LEU A 230 11.69 10.60 -3.05
C LEU A 230 12.77 10.70 -4.12
N ALA A 231 14.02 10.58 -3.69
CA ALA A 231 15.17 10.59 -4.60
C ALA A 231 15.28 9.31 -5.44
N GLU A 232 14.74 8.19 -4.96
CA GLU A 232 14.72 6.91 -5.68
C GLU A 232 13.50 6.04 -5.29
N VAL A 233 13.15 5.08 -6.15
CA VAL A 233 12.19 4.01 -5.82
C VAL A 233 12.97 2.77 -5.39
N ASP A 234 12.84 2.41 -4.11
CA ASP A 234 13.37 1.17 -3.56
C ASP A 234 12.29 0.08 -3.32
N SER A 235 12.75 -1.05 -2.82
CA SER A 235 11.93 -2.23 -2.50
C SER A 235 10.85 -1.92 -1.45
N GLU A 236 11.18 -1.14 -0.42
CA GLU A 236 10.26 -0.80 0.68
C GLU A 236 9.18 0.18 0.21
N HIS A 237 9.55 1.14 -0.64
CA HIS A 237 8.60 2.04 -1.28
C HIS A 237 7.54 1.28 -2.09
N LEU A 238 7.93 0.24 -2.84
CA LEU A 238 6.98 -0.59 -3.59
C LEU A 238 5.99 -1.31 -2.68
N THR A 239 6.45 -1.83 -1.54
CA THR A 239 5.60 -2.47 -0.54
C THR A 239 4.59 -1.47 0.03
N THR A 240 5.05 -0.28 0.38
CA THR A 240 4.21 0.83 0.88
C THR A 240 3.16 1.24 -0.15
N PHE A 241 3.57 1.46 -1.40
CA PHE A 241 2.66 1.89 -2.47
C PHE A 241 1.59 0.83 -2.77
N ARG A 242 2.00 -0.45 -2.79
CA ARG A 242 1.09 -1.59 -2.93
C ARG A 242 0.08 -1.62 -1.78
N ASN A 243 0.52 -1.54 -0.52
CA ASN A 243 -0.36 -1.61 0.64
C ASN A 243 -1.41 -0.48 0.64
N GLN A 244 -0.98 0.75 0.33
CA GLN A 244 -1.88 1.89 0.19
C GLN A 244 -2.90 1.69 -0.96
N ALA A 245 -2.45 1.21 -2.13
CA ALA A 245 -3.33 0.94 -3.26
C ALA A 245 -4.38 -0.14 -2.93
N MET A 246 -3.97 -1.20 -2.22
CA MET A 246 -4.88 -2.27 -1.78
C MET A 246 -5.91 -1.75 -0.77
N MET A 247 -5.50 -1.00 0.25
CA MET A 247 -6.45 -0.47 1.24
C MET A 247 -7.45 0.53 0.62
N LYS A 248 -7.01 1.31 -0.38
CA LYS A 248 -7.93 2.14 -1.20
C LYS A 248 -8.95 1.30 -1.96
N ALA A 249 -8.53 0.17 -2.55
CA ALA A 249 -9.42 -0.74 -3.25
C ALA A 249 -10.43 -1.39 -2.28
N VAL A 250 -9.97 -1.89 -1.12
CA VAL A 250 -10.82 -2.44 -0.05
C VAL A 250 -11.91 -1.45 0.35
N LYS A 251 -11.54 -0.18 0.61
CA LYS A 251 -12.50 0.86 1.01
C LYS A 251 -13.56 1.12 -0.07
N ARG A 252 -13.14 1.17 -1.34
CA ARG A 252 -14.07 1.32 -2.48
C ARG A 252 -15.03 0.13 -2.58
N ILE A 253 -14.52 -1.09 -2.50
CA ILE A 253 -15.33 -2.31 -2.56
C ILE A 253 -16.35 -2.33 -1.41
N ARG A 254 -15.94 -2.00 -0.18
CA ARG A 254 -16.84 -1.86 0.98
C ARG A 254 -17.93 -0.81 0.73
N SER A 255 -17.59 0.33 0.12
CA SER A 255 -18.57 1.38 -0.18
C SER A 255 -19.65 0.98 -1.19
N PHE A 256 -19.37 -0.03 -2.03
CA PHE A 256 -20.37 -0.60 -2.94
C PHE A 256 -21.18 -1.75 -2.32
N GLY A 257 -20.90 -2.13 -1.08
CA GLY A 257 -21.66 -3.15 -0.35
C GLY A 257 -21.32 -4.59 -0.73
N TYR A 258 -20.23 -4.85 -1.45
CA TYR A 258 -19.82 -6.20 -1.81
C TYR A 258 -19.32 -6.96 -0.58
N LYS A 259 -19.92 -8.14 -0.36
CA LYS A 259 -19.54 -9.10 0.69
C LYS A 259 -18.61 -10.19 0.16
N ASP A 260 -18.62 -10.43 -1.15
CA ASP A 260 -17.88 -11.50 -1.81
C ASP A 260 -17.13 -10.97 -3.05
N LEU A 261 -16.02 -11.63 -3.40
CA LEU A 261 -15.26 -11.34 -4.62
C LEU A 261 -15.82 -12.17 -5.78
N THR A 262 -16.92 -11.70 -6.37
CA THR A 262 -17.42 -12.26 -7.63
C THR A 262 -16.95 -11.41 -8.80
N PHE A 263 -16.82 -12.02 -9.97
CA PHE A 263 -16.60 -11.25 -11.20
C PHE A 263 -17.77 -10.29 -11.49
N ASP A 264 -18.96 -10.61 -11.00
CA ASP A 264 -20.12 -9.73 -11.07
C ASP A 264 -19.86 -8.39 -10.38
N ALA A 265 -19.00 -8.32 -9.36
CA ALA A 265 -18.61 -7.05 -8.74
C ALA A 265 -17.78 -6.18 -9.69
N PHE A 266 -16.95 -6.80 -10.55
CA PHE A 266 -16.19 -6.11 -11.58
C PHE A 266 -17.06 -5.71 -12.77
N ASP A 267 -17.96 -6.59 -13.20
CA ASP A 267 -18.91 -6.31 -14.28
C ASP A 267 -19.88 -5.19 -13.83
N THR A 268 -20.38 -5.26 -12.59
CA THR A 268 -21.15 -4.16 -11.98
C THR A 268 -20.30 -2.89 -11.80
N ALA A 269 -19.00 -2.98 -11.53
CA ALA A 269 -18.13 -1.79 -11.48
C ALA A 269 -17.95 -1.16 -12.87
N MET A 270 -17.88 -1.96 -13.94
CA MET A 270 -17.91 -1.47 -15.33
C MET A 270 -19.24 -0.78 -15.64
N GLU A 271 -20.36 -1.33 -15.14
CA GLU A 271 -21.70 -0.76 -15.33
C GLU A 271 -21.98 0.47 -14.46
N LYS A 272 -21.49 0.55 -13.23
CA LYS A 272 -21.84 1.63 -12.28
C LYS A 272 -20.82 2.75 -12.26
N THR A 273 -19.60 2.50 -12.72
CA THR A 273 -18.57 3.53 -12.77
C THR A 273 -18.61 4.18 -14.15
N LYS A 274 -19.17 5.40 -14.24
CA LYS A 274 -19.27 6.16 -15.52
C LYS A 274 -18.01 6.10 -16.38
N ARG A 275 -16.83 6.23 -15.77
CA ARG A 275 -15.51 6.21 -16.45
C ARG A 275 -15.08 4.85 -17.03
N LEU A 276 -15.77 3.78 -16.69
CA LEU A 276 -15.45 2.40 -17.13
C LEU A 276 -16.45 1.90 -18.18
N GLN A 277 -17.65 2.48 -18.26
CA GLN A 277 -18.68 2.12 -19.24
C GLN A 277 -18.16 2.33 -20.67
N GLY A 278 -18.24 1.30 -21.52
CA GLY A 278 -17.84 1.38 -22.94
C GLY A 278 -16.33 1.42 -23.19
N ASN A 279 -15.49 1.12 -22.19
CA ASN A 279 -14.03 1.13 -22.33
C ASN A 279 -13.50 -0.22 -22.83
N ALA A 280 -13.42 -0.38 -24.16
CA ALA A 280 -12.95 -1.60 -24.81
C ALA A 280 -11.53 -2.04 -24.38
N GLN A 281 -10.65 -1.12 -23.97
CA GLN A 281 -9.31 -1.47 -23.48
C GLN A 281 -9.33 -1.87 -22.00
N ALA A 282 -10.24 -1.33 -21.18
CA ALA A 282 -10.49 -1.85 -19.85
C ALA A 282 -11.08 -3.25 -19.92
N GLU A 283 -12.03 -3.50 -20.83
CA GLU A 283 -12.55 -4.84 -21.13
C GLU A 283 -11.45 -5.78 -21.62
N LYS A 284 -10.59 -5.35 -22.55
CA LYS A 284 -9.46 -6.17 -23.00
C LYS A 284 -8.47 -6.47 -21.87
N ARG A 285 -8.13 -5.48 -21.04
CA ARG A 285 -7.28 -5.71 -19.84
C ARG A 285 -7.95 -6.67 -18.86
N LEU A 286 -9.27 -6.56 -18.67
CA LEU A 286 -10.03 -7.50 -17.84
C LEU A 286 -10.04 -8.90 -18.43
N GLN A 287 -10.15 -9.03 -19.75
CA GLN A 287 -10.02 -10.32 -20.44
C GLN A 287 -8.61 -10.88 -20.30
N GLU A 288 -7.57 -10.09 -20.47
CA GLU A 288 -6.17 -10.50 -20.25
C GLU A 288 -5.94 -10.94 -18.80
N ILE A 289 -6.52 -10.23 -17.82
CA ILE A 289 -6.54 -10.63 -16.41
C ILE A 289 -7.27 -11.98 -16.26
N ARG A 290 -8.48 -12.13 -16.81
CA ARG A 290 -9.24 -13.39 -16.75
C ARG A 290 -8.43 -14.54 -17.34
N SER A 291 -7.87 -14.38 -18.53
CA SER A 291 -7.05 -15.39 -19.21
C SER A 291 -5.79 -15.74 -18.44
N HIS A 292 -5.05 -14.74 -17.94
CA HIS A 292 -3.82 -14.96 -17.17
C HIS A 292 -4.06 -15.75 -15.88
N PHE A 293 -5.22 -15.52 -15.24
CA PHE A 293 -5.57 -16.19 -14.00
C PHE A 293 -6.23 -17.55 -14.22
N SER A 294 -6.93 -17.74 -15.34
CA SER A 294 -7.49 -19.06 -15.72
C SER A 294 -6.42 -20.05 -16.18
N ASP A 295 -5.23 -19.59 -16.58
CA ASP A 295 -4.13 -20.46 -17.03
C ASP A 295 -3.56 -21.32 -15.86
N PRO A 296 -3.66 -22.65 -15.94
CA PRO A 296 -3.12 -23.56 -14.92
C PRO A 296 -1.59 -23.52 -14.79
N ASN A 297 -0.87 -23.04 -15.81
CA ASN A 297 0.58 -22.92 -15.81
C ASN A 297 1.10 -21.59 -15.23
N THR A 298 0.22 -20.64 -14.90
CA THR A 298 0.60 -19.39 -14.24
C THR A 298 1.21 -19.71 -12.86
N LYS A 299 2.54 -19.62 -12.78
CA LYS A 299 3.30 -19.84 -11.54
C LYS A 299 2.85 -18.81 -10.49
N LYS A 300 2.72 -19.24 -9.24
CA LYS A 300 2.56 -18.31 -8.12
C LYS A 300 3.75 -17.35 -8.14
N PRO A 301 3.55 -16.03 -7.96
CA PRO A 301 4.68 -15.12 -7.86
C PRO A 301 5.58 -15.59 -6.70
N GLU A 302 6.88 -15.76 -6.97
CA GLU A 302 7.85 -16.01 -5.91
C GLU A 302 7.97 -14.75 -5.03
N GLY A 303 8.01 -14.92 -3.71
CA GLY A 303 8.30 -13.82 -2.77
C GLY A 303 7.10 -13.18 -2.05
N GLY A 304 6.19 -13.97 -1.47
CA GLY A 304 5.25 -13.47 -0.45
C GLY A 304 4.31 -12.36 -0.94
N THR A 305 4.07 -12.24 -2.24
CA THR A 305 3.14 -11.25 -2.78
C THR A 305 1.75 -11.48 -2.19
N LEU A 306 1.23 -10.46 -1.48
CA LEU A 306 -0.18 -10.37 -1.08
C LEU A 306 -1.05 -10.84 -2.25
N GLY A 307 -1.67 -12.00 -2.07
CA GLY A 307 -2.57 -12.55 -3.08
C GLY A 307 -2.26 -13.96 -3.53
N ALA A 308 -1.15 -14.63 -3.21
CA ALA A 308 -0.95 -16.01 -3.69
C ALA A 308 -2.10 -16.98 -3.30
N GLU A 309 -2.67 -16.79 -2.11
CA GLU A 309 -3.90 -17.48 -1.67
C GLU A 309 -5.17 -16.94 -2.35
N LEU A 310 -5.31 -15.61 -2.46
CA LEU A 310 -6.43 -14.96 -3.14
C LEU A 310 -6.53 -15.40 -4.61
N MET A 311 -5.40 -15.45 -5.31
CA MET A 311 -5.22 -15.93 -6.68
C MET A 311 -5.52 -17.43 -6.79
N GLY A 312 -5.26 -18.21 -5.72
CA GLY A 312 -5.63 -19.62 -5.62
C GLY A 312 -7.13 -19.79 -5.51
N ARG A 313 -7.77 -19.07 -4.59
CA ARG A 313 -9.23 -19.02 -4.42
C ARG A 313 -9.93 -18.54 -5.69
N PHE A 314 -9.40 -17.49 -6.32
CA PHE A 314 -9.87 -16.94 -7.59
C PHE A 314 -9.76 -17.96 -8.75
N ARG A 315 -8.69 -18.76 -8.79
CA ARG A 315 -8.55 -19.86 -9.75
C ARG A 315 -9.60 -20.95 -9.57
N LYS A 316 -9.89 -21.34 -8.33
CA LYS A 316 -10.92 -22.35 -8.03
C LYS A 316 -12.32 -21.86 -8.39
N PHE A 317 -12.62 -20.60 -8.09
CA PHE A 317 -13.86 -19.94 -8.51
C PHE A 317 -14.02 -19.94 -10.04
N LEU A 318 -12.98 -19.52 -10.78
CA LEU A 318 -12.98 -19.52 -12.25
C LEU A 318 -13.14 -20.92 -12.87
N LYS A 319 -12.75 -21.97 -12.15
CA LYS A 319 -12.93 -23.37 -12.56
C LYS A 319 -14.29 -23.96 -12.16
N GLY A 320 -15.12 -23.22 -11.42
CA GLY A 320 -16.39 -23.71 -10.89
C GLY A 320 -16.25 -24.77 -9.79
N GLU A 321 -15.07 -24.88 -9.18
CA GLU A 321 -14.73 -25.92 -8.19
C GLU A 321 -15.13 -25.55 -6.75
N GLU A 322 -15.28 -24.25 -6.47
CA GLU A 322 -15.76 -23.71 -5.18
C GLU A 322 -16.63 -22.47 -5.43
N THR A 323 -17.76 -22.36 -4.72
CA THR A 323 -18.38 -21.06 -4.42
C THR A 323 -17.53 -20.38 -3.35
N LEU A 324 -17.11 -19.14 -3.60
CA LEU A 324 -16.34 -18.33 -2.65
C LEU A 324 -17.17 -17.90 -1.45
#